data_AF-A0A3M2TXL9-F1
#
_entry.id   AF-A0A3M2TXL9-F1
#
_cell.length_a   1.000
_cell.length_b   1.000
_cell.length_c   1.000
_cell.angle_alpha   90.00
_cell.angle_beta   90.00
_cell.angle_gamma   90.00
#
_symmetry.space_group_name_H-M   'P 1'
#
loop_
_entity.id
_entity.type
_entity.pdbx_description
1 polymer ?
#
loop_
_entity_poly.entity_id
_entity_poly.type
_entity_poly.pdbx_seq_one_letter_code
_entity_poly.pdbx_strand_id
1 'polypeptide(L)'
;PNGAGKTTCFYMIVGLVQADQGRVLIDDLDISHQPMHGRARAGIGYLPQEASIFRKLSVSDNIMAILETRKELDAGARRKELESLLQEFHITHIRDNL
;
A
#
# COMPACT_ATOMS: atom_id res chain seq x y z
N PRO A 1 16.24 19.87 2.59
CA PRO A 1 17.35 19.34 1.76
C PRO A 1 16.92 18.10 0.94
N ASN A 2 16.98 18.20 -0.39
CA ASN A 2 16.90 17.03 -1.27
C ASN A 2 18.15 16.16 -1.03
N GLY A 3 17.99 14.83 -0.98
CA GLY A 3 19.11 13.91 -0.74
C GLY A 3 19.45 13.60 0.73
N ALA A 4 18.65 14.05 1.70
CA ALA A 4 18.87 13.75 3.12
C ALA A 4 18.60 12.28 3.54
N GLY A 5 18.37 11.37 2.59
CA GLY A 5 18.17 9.94 2.87
C GLY A 5 16.75 9.50 3.29
N LYS A 6 15.75 10.40 3.25
CA LYS A 6 14.36 10.05 3.63
C LYS A 6 13.81 8.86 2.86
N THR A 7 13.83 8.92 1.53
CA THR A 7 13.30 7.84 0.67
C THR A 7 14.04 6.52 0.91
N THR A 8 15.38 6.57 1.09
CA THR A 8 16.18 5.40 1.47
C THR A 8 15.74 4.82 2.81
N CYS A 9 15.45 5.66 3.80
CA CYS A 9 14.91 5.22 5.09
C CYS A 9 13.55 4.52 4.94
N PHE A 10 12.62 5.10 4.16
CA PHE A 10 11.35 4.43 3.86
C PHE A 10 11.56 3.08 3.16
N TYR A 11 12.45 3.01 2.16
CA TYR A 11 12.79 1.75 1.47
C TYR A 11 13.32 0.67 2.42
N MET A 12 14.13 1.06 3.40
CA MET A 12 14.60 0.14 4.44
C MET A 12 13.49 -0.35 5.36
N ILE A 13 12.53 0.52 5.72
CA ILE A 13 11.38 0.18 6.56
C ILE A 13 10.41 -0.77 5.84
N VAL A 14 10.14 -0.53 4.56
CA VAL A 14 9.18 -1.36 3.79
C VAL A 14 9.82 -2.64 3.22
N GLY A 15 11.15 -2.74 3.25
CA GLY A 15 11.89 -3.92 2.79
C GLY A 15 12.23 -3.93 1.30
N LEU A 16 12.30 -2.76 0.66
CA LEU A 16 12.79 -2.59 -0.73
C LEU A 16 14.32 -2.53 -0.81
N VAL A 17 14.97 -2.06 0.25
CA VAL A 17 16.43 -1.99 0.39
C VAL A 17 16.78 -2.61 1.75
N GLN A 18 17.83 -3.42 1.83
CA GLN A 18 18.32 -3.93 3.11
C GLN A 18 19.08 -2.82 3.86
N ALA A 19 18.81 -2.69 5.16
CA ALA A 19 19.57 -1.80 6.01
C ALA A 19 20.91 -2.43 6.36
N ASP A 20 21.99 -1.64 6.33
CA ASP A 20 23.32 -2.10 6.76
C ASP A 20 23.35 -2.41 8.26
N GLN A 21 22.61 -1.62 9.05
CA GLN A 21 22.47 -1.76 10.51
C GLN A 21 21.09 -1.25 10.98
N GLY A 22 20.69 -1.64 12.19
CA GLY A 22 19.44 -1.22 12.83
C GLY A 22 18.36 -2.30 12.77
N ARG A 23 17.19 -1.99 13.35
CA ARG A 23 16.05 -2.90 13.40
C ARG A 23 14.76 -2.18 13.04
N VAL A 24 13.85 -2.89 12.39
CA VAL A 24 12.48 -2.46 12.11
C VAL A 24 11.55 -3.32 12.97
N LEU A 25 10.81 -2.68 13.86
CA LEU A 25 9.87 -3.34 14.77
C LEU A 25 8.45 -2.81 14.54
N ILE A 26 7.46 -3.69 14.65
CA ILE A 26 6.06 -3.34 14.84
C ILE A 26 5.67 -3.93 16.19
N ASP A 27 5.32 -3.07 17.15
CA ASP A 27 5.27 -3.44 18.56
C ASP A 27 6.59 -4.12 18.98
N ASP A 28 6.53 -5.34 19.51
CA ASP A 28 7.71 -6.13 19.88
C ASP A 28 8.17 -7.11 18.78
N LEU A 29 7.49 -7.13 17.62
CA LEU A 29 7.83 -8.03 16.51
C LEU A 29 8.94 -7.43 15.65
N ASP A 30 10.11 -8.08 15.66
CA ASP A 30 11.21 -7.75 14.75
C ASP A 30 10.91 -8.27 13.32
N ILE A 31 10.76 -7.34 12.39
CA ILE A 31 10.48 -7.62 10.97
C ILE A 31 11.68 -7.28 10.06
N SER A 32 12.86 -7.04 10.64
CA SER A 32 14.06 -6.57 9.92
C SER A 32 14.49 -7.51 8.79
N HIS A 33 14.30 -8.81 8.94
CA HIS A 33 14.66 -9.81 7.93
C HIS A 33 13.46 -10.31 7.11
N GLN A 34 12.26 -9.79 7.35
CA GLN A 34 11.10 -10.16 6.54
C GLN A 34 11.17 -9.48 5.16
N PRO A 35 10.82 -10.21 4.09
CA PRO A 35 10.63 -9.60 2.77
C PRO A 35 9.40 -8.66 2.79
N MET A 36 9.32 -7.77 1.80
CA MET A 36 8.26 -6.74 1.71
C MET A 36 6.84 -7.28 1.93
N HIS A 37 6.49 -8.43 1.35
CA HIS A 37 5.15 -9.02 1.51
C HIS A 37 4.88 -9.51 2.95
N GLY A 38 5.91 -9.95 3.68
CA GLY A 38 5.80 -10.31 5.09
C GLY A 38 5.54 -9.08 5.95
N ARG A 39 6.29 -8.00 5.69
CA ARG A 39 6.12 -6.71 6.36
C ARG A 39 4.74 -6.09 6.10
N ALA A 40 4.23 -6.21 4.86
CA ALA A 40 2.88 -5.76 4.52
C ALA A 40 1.81 -6.53 5.31
N ARG A 41 1.95 -7.84 5.46
CA ARG A 41 1.04 -8.66 6.30
C ARG A 41 1.13 -8.34 7.78
N ALA A 42 2.28 -7.87 8.25
CA ALA A 42 2.46 -7.37 9.62
C ALA A 42 1.83 -5.99 9.84
N GLY A 43 1.31 -5.32 8.79
CA GLY A 43 0.55 -4.07 8.89
C GLY A 43 1.18 -2.86 8.20
N ILE A 44 2.32 -3.02 7.51
CA ILE A 44 2.94 -1.88 6.80
C ILE A 44 2.24 -1.61 5.46
N GLY A 45 1.64 -0.42 5.35
CA GLY A 45 1.25 0.18 4.07
C GLY A 45 2.36 1.08 3.52
N TYR A 46 2.47 1.19 2.19
CA TYR A 46 3.45 2.04 1.53
C TYR A 46 2.86 2.78 0.32
N LEU A 47 3.03 4.10 0.29
CA LEU A 47 2.70 4.96 -0.85
C LEU A 47 4.01 5.53 -1.44
N PRO A 48 4.40 5.13 -2.67
CA PRO A 48 5.61 5.62 -3.31
C PRO A 48 5.57 7.13 -3.62
N GLN A 49 6.75 7.75 -3.74
CA GLN A 49 6.87 9.13 -4.21
C GLN A 49 6.53 9.25 -5.72
N GLU A 50 6.88 8.24 -6.51
CA GLU A 50 6.53 8.15 -7.92
C GLU A 50 5.10 7.64 -8.10
N ALA A 51 4.48 7.95 -9.24
CA ALA A 51 3.11 7.52 -9.53
C ALA A 51 2.99 6.00 -9.54
N SER A 52 2.15 5.45 -8.66
CA SER A 52 1.94 4.00 -8.50
C SER A 52 0.61 3.49 -9.06
N ILE A 53 -0.15 4.33 -9.79
CA ILE A 53 -1.45 3.97 -10.35
C ILE A 53 -1.31 3.07 -11.60
N PHE A 54 -2.28 2.16 -11.78
CA PHE A 54 -2.41 1.38 -13.02
C PHE A 54 -3.07 2.23 -14.10
N ARG A 55 -2.25 2.82 -14.99
CA ARG A 55 -2.68 3.75 -16.05
C ARG A 55 -3.63 3.18 -17.13
N LYS A 56 -3.96 1.90 -17.06
CA LYS A 56 -4.85 1.22 -18.01
C LYS A 56 -6.12 0.71 -17.33
N LEU A 57 -6.35 1.09 -16.08
CA LEU A 57 -7.48 0.70 -15.27
C LEU A 57 -8.22 1.96 -14.82
N SER A 58 -9.54 1.87 -14.70
CA SER A 58 -10.33 2.96 -14.13
C SER A 58 -9.95 3.20 -12.66
N VAL A 59 -10.37 4.32 -12.07
CA VAL A 59 -10.20 4.55 -10.63
C VAL A 59 -10.82 3.41 -9.80
N SER A 60 -12.01 2.95 -10.18
CA SER A 60 -12.68 1.85 -9.47
C SER A 60 -11.95 0.52 -9.62
N ASP A 61 -11.40 0.23 -10.80
CA ASP A 61 -10.61 -0.98 -11.05
C ASP A 61 -9.27 -0.94 -10.31
N ASN A 62 -8.65 0.24 -10.19
CA ASN A 62 -7.42 0.41 -9.39
C ASN A 62 -7.66 0.02 -7.92
N ILE A 63 -8.77 0.47 -7.33
CA ILE A 63 -9.12 0.14 -5.94
C ILE A 63 -9.53 -1.33 -5.83
N MET A 64 -10.38 -1.82 -6.74
CA MET A 64 -10.86 -3.20 -6.72
C MET A 64 -9.71 -4.21 -6.87
N ALA A 65 -8.71 -3.94 -7.72
CA ALA A 65 -7.54 -4.79 -7.90
C ALA A 65 -6.79 -5.04 -6.57
N ILE A 66 -6.76 -4.05 -5.67
CA ILE A 66 -6.16 -4.23 -4.34
C ILE A 66 -7.12 -4.96 -3.39
N LEU A 67 -8.41 -4.61 -3.39
CA LEU A 67 -9.42 -5.27 -2.57
C LEU A 67 -9.56 -6.77 -2.88
N GLU A 68 -9.33 -7.20 -4.11
CA GLU A 68 -9.34 -8.62 -4.49
C GLU A 68 -8.24 -9.44 -3.81
N THR A 69 -7.14 -8.81 -3.40
CA THR A 69 -6.05 -9.47 -2.67
C THR A 69 -6.38 -9.74 -1.21
N ARG A 70 -7.43 -9.09 -0.67
CA ARG A 70 -7.93 -9.28 0.69
C ARG A 70 -8.79 -10.55 0.78
N LYS A 71 -8.22 -11.59 1.40
CA LYS A 71 -8.82 -12.94 1.46
C LYS A 71 -10.01 -13.03 2.42
N GLU A 72 -10.05 -12.14 3.40
CA GLU A 72 -11.10 -12.02 4.40
C GLU A 72 -12.35 -11.29 3.89
N LEU A 73 -12.27 -10.65 2.72
CA LEU A 73 -13.41 -9.99 2.08
C LEU A 73 -14.01 -10.87 0.99
N ASP A 74 -15.30 -11.16 1.09
CA ASP A 74 -16.07 -11.75 -0.01
C ASP A 74 -16.41 -10.70 -1.10
N ALA A 75 -17.05 -11.15 -2.18
CA ALA A 75 -17.39 -10.28 -3.31
C ALA A 75 -18.35 -9.14 -2.95
N GLY A 76 -19.24 -9.34 -1.98
CA GLY A 76 -20.16 -8.29 -1.51
C GLY A 76 -19.45 -7.28 -0.63
N ALA A 77 -18.61 -7.76 0.29
CA ALA A 77 -17.80 -6.94 1.17
C ALA A 77 -16.80 -6.07 0.39
N ARG A 78 -16.17 -6.61 -0.67
CA ARG A 78 -15.29 -5.83 -1.56
C ARG A 78 -16.04 -4.68 -2.25
N ARG A 79 -17.25 -4.93 -2.77
CA ARG A 79 -18.07 -3.86 -3.38
C ARG A 79 -18.45 -2.79 -2.37
N LYS A 80 -18.84 -3.18 -1.16
CA LYS A 80 -19.17 -2.24 -0.09
C LYS A 80 -17.95 -1.38 0.28
N GLU A 81 -16.80 -2.00 0.42
CA GLU A 81 -15.55 -1.31 0.73
C GLU A 81 -15.14 -0.35 -0.40
N LEU A 82 -15.27 -0.77 -1.67
CA LEU A 82 -15.02 0.11 -2.82
C LEU A 82 -15.88 1.38 -2.75
N GLU A 83 -17.19 1.24 -2.53
CA GLU A 83 -18.09 2.40 -2.45
C GLU A 83 -17.72 3.30 -1.25
N SER A 84 -17.34 2.71 -0.12
CA SER A 84 -16.88 3.45 1.06
C SER A 84 -15.63 4.28 0.75
N LEU A 85 -14.61 3.67 0.14
CA LEU A 85 -13.35 4.35 -0.19
C LEU A 85 -13.55 5.44 -1.24
N LEU A 86 -14.39 5.21 -2.26
CA LEU A 86 -14.70 6.23 -3.27
C LEU A 86 -15.35 7.47 -2.64
N GLN A 87 -16.24 7.26 -1.66
CA GLN A 87 -16.90 8.35 -0.94
C GLN A 87 -15.96 9.06 0.03
N GLU A 88 -15.19 8.30 0.81
CA GLU A 88 -14.24 8.81 1.80
C GLU A 88 -13.18 9.72 1.16
N PHE A 89 -12.63 9.32 0.01
CA PHE A 89 -11.65 10.11 -0.72
C PHE A 89 -12.28 11.13 -1.69
N HIS A 90 -13.61 11.25 -1.71
CA HIS A 90 -14.36 12.19 -2.57
C HIS A 90 -14.10 12.02 -4.08
N ILE A 91 -13.81 10.81 -4.53
CA ILE A 91 -13.44 10.47 -5.92
C ILE A 91 -14.53 9.69 -6.67
N THR A 92 -15.75 9.60 -6.12
CA THR A 92 -16.89 8.95 -6.78
C THR A 92 -17.16 9.50 -8.19
N HIS A 93 -16.95 10.79 -8.42
CA HIS A 93 -17.20 11.46 -9.69
C HIS A 93 -16.20 11.10 -10.81
N ILE A 94 -15.05 10.50 -10.47
CA ILE A 94 -14.03 10.03 -11.43
C ILE A 94 -13.94 8.51 -11.49
N ARG A 95 -14.94 7.79 -10.95
CA ARG A 95 -14.97 6.31 -10.83
C ARG A 95 -14.51 5.58 -12.10
N ASP A 96 -15.01 6.03 -13.24
CA ASP A 96 -14.83 5.37 -14.55
C ASP A 96 -13.74 6.03 -15.41
N ASN A 97 -13.00 7.02 -14.86
CA ASN A 97 -11.89 7.66 -15.57
C ASN A 97 -10.71 6.69 -15.68
N LEU A 98 -10.15 6.59 -16.89
CA LEU A 98 -8.93 5.86 -17.23
C LEU A 98 -7.67 6.73 -17.04
#